data_AF-A0A7V7KG27-F1
#
_entry.id   AF-A0A7V7KG27-F1
#
_cell.length_a   1.000
_cell.length_b   1.000
_cell.length_c   1.000
_cell.angle_alpha   90.00
_cell.angle_beta   90.00
_cell.angle_gamma   90.00
#
_symmetry.space_group_name_H-M   'P 1'
#
loop_
_entity.id
_entity.type
_entity.pdbx_description
1 polymer ?
#
loop_
_entity_poly.entity_id
_entity_poly.type
_entity_poly.pdbx_seq_one_letter_code
_entity_poly.pdbx_strand_id
1 'polypeptide(L)'
;MTLGKLWAGRAYGTNTGNVFVKLNGDDEALTGTLHLNEPGVGLVVYSIQGAFDGHQLTLTGEPQTQIEGVAFGQLSATASLDARGELNGEWSTSIGSAGTFILFPHDQAQDIEADSGKFPDQLHTARHQFGAVAIDREQITTLAGEIQRDFKRSQVVVTVVAGTEQSRFLSDFKTTEFNADRAAIIRLFVQEPEGNGVNRVVQVEFGPQVNTAMSQGGEESWVLGTLEKLKRSIRPLERTYTTNFKKMGFGINQLLFIGAIVFLPSLGSFLDRTILMVGVLAIIYGVIWLHNRYLPFAAIYLGQKPKGILERLAPSVISWLIAVTAGLAATLLGAYLQGLFPALSIGQ
;
A
#
# COMPACT_ATOMS: atom_id res chain seq x y z
N MET A 1 31.50 11.23 28.41
CA MET A 1 30.30 11.87 27.82
C MET A 1 29.57 12.54 28.95
N THR A 2 29.12 13.77 28.78
CA THR A 2 28.32 14.48 29.80
C THR A 2 26.87 14.06 29.69
N LEU A 3 26.21 13.80 30.82
CA LEU A 3 24.80 13.42 30.81
C LEU A 3 23.91 14.63 30.43
N GLY A 4 22.86 14.38 29.65
CA GLY A 4 21.88 15.42 29.32
C GLY A 4 21.14 15.95 30.57
N LYS A 5 20.63 17.18 30.48
CA LYS A 5 19.92 17.87 31.59
C LYS A 5 18.42 17.66 31.58
N LEU A 6 17.81 17.39 30.43
CA LEU A 6 16.37 17.24 30.28
C LEU A 6 16.05 15.90 29.65
N TRP A 7 15.17 15.15 30.29
CA TRP A 7 14.79 13.81 29.86
C TRP A 7 13.28 13.65 29.96
N ALA A 8 12.67 12.99 28.99
CA ALA A 8 11.26 12.64 29.03
C ALA A 8 11.04 11.19 28.60
N GLY A 9 10.01 10.54 29.10
CA GLY A 9 9.72 9.16 28.74
C GLY A 9 8.60 8.55 29.56
N ARG A 10 8.73 7.27 29.88
CA ARG A 10 7.68 6.50 30.55
C ARG A 10 8.24 5.57 31.61
N ALA A 11 7.48 5.46 32.70
CA ALA A 11 7.63 4.42 33.72
C ALA A 11 6.52 3.37 33.55
N TYR A 12 6.87 2.12 33.83
CA TYR A 12 6.02 0.93 33.79
C TYR A 12 6.21 0.15 35.10
N GLY A 13 5.26 -0.71 35.46
CA GLY A 13 5.32 -1.57 36.63
C GLY A 13 4.08 -1.46 37.50
N THR A 14 4.26 -1.46 38.83
CA THR A 14 3.15 -1.26 39.77
C THR A 14 2.46 0.08 39.57
N ASN A 15 3.22 1.09 39.12
CA ASN A 15 2.70 2.38 38.68
C ASN A 15 3.15 2.61 37.23
N THR A 16 2.29 3.21 36.42
CA THR A 16 2.59 3.50 35.01
C THR A 16 2.26 4.95 34.71
N GLY A 17 3.16 5.66 34.05
CA GLY A 17 2.97 7.09 33.81
C GLY A 17 4.00 7.73 32.90
N ASN A 18 3.72 8.98 32.54
CA ASN A 18 4.69 9.79 31.80
C ASN A 18 5.68 10.40 32.80
N VAL A 19 6.96 10.35 32.46
CA VAL A 19 8.05 10.81 33.31
C VAL A 19 8.74 11.99 32.63
N PHE A 20 9.05 13.01 33.40
CA PHE A 20 9.96 14.08 33.00
C PHE A 20 11.00 14.32 34.09
N VAL A 21 12.27 14.28 33.72
CA VAL A 21 13.40 14.44 34.64
C VAL A 21 14.22 15.64 34.21
N LYS A 22 14.50 16.52 35.17
CA LYS A 22 15.44 17.63 35.02
C LYS A 22 16.61 17.42 35.96
N LEU A 23 17.80 17.31 35.41
CA LEU A 23 19.07 17.13 36.12
C LEU A 23 19.92 18.41 36.00
N ASN A 24 20.63 18.74 37.07
CA ASN A 24 21.58 19.84 37.17
C ASN A 24 22.79 19.39 38.00
N GLY A 25 23.90 20.09 37.87
CA GLY A 25 25.16 19.75 38.56
C GLY A 25 26.11 18.97 37.67
N ASP A 26 27.19 18.49 38.28
CA ASP A 26 28.20 17.67 37.64
C ASP A 26 27.81 16.19 37.69
N ASP A 27 28.33 15.38 36.77
CA ASP A 27 27.94 13.96 36.62
C ASP A 27 28.13 13.15 37.93
N GLU A 28 29.13 13.49 38.76
CA GLU A 28 29.38 12.82 40.05
C GLU A 28 28.42 13.25 41.17
N ALA A 29 27.69 14.35 41.01
CA ALA A 29 26.83 14.95 42.03
C ALA A 29 25.60 15.64 41.40
N LEU A 30 24.75 14.84 40.76
CA LEU A 30 23.54 15.30 40.10
C LEU A 30 22.45 15.61 41.12
N THR A 31 21.73 16.72 40.88
CA THR A 31 20.53 17.11 41.62
C THR A 31 19.43 17.48 40.64
N GLY A 32 18.17 17.29 41.01
CA GLY A 32 17.11 17.47 40.04
C GLY A 32 15.70 17.33 40.56
N THR A 33 14.78 17.37 39.61
CA THR A 33 13.35 17.16 39.84
C THR A 33 12.82 16.12 38.88
N LEU A 34 12.12 15.12 39.39
CA LEU A 34 11.38 14.14 38.62
C LEU A 34 9.89 14.42 38.75
N HIS A 35 9.20 14.49 37.62
CA HIS A 35 7.76 14.62 37.51
C HIS A 35 7.21 13.32 36.94
N LEU A 36 6.32 12.67 37.68
CA LEU A 36 5.60 11.47 37.26
C LEU A 36 4.11 11.79 37.19
N ASN A 37 3.54 11.75 35.99
CA ASN A 37 2.10 11.86 35.80
C ASN A 37 1.49 10.47 35.66
N GLU A 38 0.84 10.01 36.71
CA GLU A 38 0.19 8.70 36.78
C GLU A 38 -1.32 8.85 36.51
N PRO A 39 -1.88 8.20 35.48
CA PRO A 39 -3.31 8.23 35.21
C PRO A 39 -4.12 7.72 36.40
N GLY A 40 -5.00 8.57 36.94
CA GLY A 40 -5.86 8.25 38.08
C GLY A 40 -5.33 8.70 39.45
N VAL A 41 -4.03 9.00 39.57
CA VAL A 41 -3.42 9.57 40.79
C VAL A 41 -3.10 11.06 40.60
N GLY A 42 -2.56 11.43 39.44
CA GLY A 42 -2.15 12.79 39.11
C GLY A 42 -0.63 12.98 39.08
N LEU A 43 -0.19 14.22 39.25
CA LEU A 43 1.23 14.60 39.15
C LEU A 43 1.95 14.45 40.49
N VAL A 44 2.94 13.56 40.52
CA VAL A 44 3.83 13.34 41.65
C VAL A 44 5.20 13.93 41.33
N VAL A 45 5.74 14.74 42.23
CA VAL A 45 7.03 15.40 42.07
C VAL A 45 8.01 14.88 43.12
N TYR A 46 9.20 14.50 42.68
CA TYR A 46 10.31 14.07 43.52
C TYR A 46 11.48 15.05 43.38
N SER A 47 12.11 15.39 44.51
CA SER A 47 13.45 15.97 44.52
C SER A 47 14.44 14.84 44.45
N ILE A 48 15.26 14.80 43.41
CA ILE A 48 16.18 13.68 43.14
C ILE A 48 17.64 14.12 43.28
N GLN A 49 18.47 13.17 43.70
CA GLN A 49 19.92 13.31 43.77
C GLN A 49 20.59 12.01 43.34
N GLY A 50 21.78 12.10 42.75
CA GLY A 50 22.45 10.91 42.23
C GLY A 50 23.79 11.17 41.56
N ALA A 51 24.25 10.17 40.81
CA ALA A 51 25.52 10.23 40.09
C ALA A 51 25.44 9.41 38.80
N PHE A 52 26.25 9.81 37.82
CA PHE A 52 26.45 9.16 36.54
C PHE A 52 27.95 8.89 36.35
N ASP A 53 28.31 7.62 36.16
CA ASP A 53 29.72 7.20 36.03
C ASP A 53 30.21 7.11 34.56
N GLY A 54 29.39 7.59 33.62
CA GLY A 54 29.65 7.48 32.19
C GLY A 54 28.90 6.32 31.52
N HIS A 55 28.37 5.36 32.28
CA HIS A 55 27.55 4.27 31.74
C HIS A 55 26.23 4.08 32.51
N GLN A 56 26.28 4.19 33.85
CA GLN A 56 25.16 3.95 34.74
C GLN A 56 24.78 5.23 35.50
N LEU A 57 23.50 5.55 35.48
CA LEU A 57 22.87 6.59 36.27
C LEU A 57 22.22 5.96 37.51
N THR A 58 22.57 6.46 38.69
CA THR A 58 21.90 6.09 39.95
C THR A 58 21.22 7.32 40.54
N LEU A 59 19.94 7.22 40.85
CA LEU A 59 19.13 8.30 41.43
C LEU A 59 18.42 7.82 42.71
N THR A 60 18.35 8.71 43.68
CA THR A 60 17.48 8.60 44.85
C THR A 60 16.58 9.82 44.91
N GLY A 61 15.36 9.70 45.42
CA GLY A 61 14.40 10.79 45.39
C GLY A 61 13.48 10.84 46.59
N GLU A 62 13.25 12.05 47.11
CA GLU A 62 12.27 12.32 48.15
C GLU A 62 10.99 12.92 47.53
N PRO A 63 9.80 12.41 47.89
CA PRO A 63 8.55 12.95 47.38
C PRO A 63 8.33 14.37 47.92
N GLN A 64 7.99 15.29 47.03
CA GLN A 64 7.61 16.66 47.36
C GLN A 64 6.09 16.87 47.30
N THR A 65 5.37 16.06 46.53
CA THR A 65 3.91 16.13 46.47
C THR A 65 3.28 15.43 47.67
N GLN A 66 2.25 16.06 48.25
CA GLN A 66 1.34 15.42 49.20
C GLN A 66 -0.07 15.41 48.60
N ILE A 67 -0.66 14.23 48.47
CA ILE A 67 -2.04 14.04 48.01
C ILE A 67 -2.78 13.33 49.14
N GLU A 68 -3.94 13.86 49.54
CA GLU A 68 -4.73 13.28 50.62
C GLU A 68 -5.11 11.82 50.30
N GLY A 69 -4.83 10.91 51.25
CA GLY A 69 -5.12 9.49 51.10
C GLY A 69 -4.09 8.68 50.28
N VAL A 70 -3.02 9.30 49.76
CA VAL A 70 -1.97 8.61 48.98
C VAL A 70 -0.62 8.74 49.68
N ALA A 71 0.01 7.59 49.96
CA ALA A 71 1.36 7.54 50.53
C ALA A 71 2.41 7.45 49.42
N PHE A 72 3.49 8.21 49.54
CA PHE A 72 4.63 8.18 48.62
C PHE A 72 5.88 7.74 49.38
N GLY A 73 6.57 6.73 48.86
CA GLY A 73 7.85 6.26 49.38
C GLY A 73 9.04 6.97 48.74
N GLN A 74 10.19 6.87 49.39
CA GLN A 74 11.48 7.33 48.84
C GLN A 74 11.80 6.52 47.58
N LEU A 75 12.10 7.20 46.49
CA LEU A 75 12.42 6.62 45.18
C LEU A 75 13.89 6.20 45.13
N SER A 76 14.16 5.05 44.53
CA SER A 76 15.49 4.61 44.11
C SER A 76 15.42 4.10 42.67
N ALA A 77 16.32 4.56 41.81
CA ALA A 77 16.33 4.22 40.40
C ALA A 77 17.75 4.03 39.87
N THR A 78 17.93 3.05 38.99
CA THR A 78 19.19 2.80 38.28
C THR A 78 18.90 2.62 36.80
N ALA A 79 19.71 3.25 35.94
CA ALA A 79 19.57 3.12 34.48
C ALA A 79 20.93 3.03 33.80
N SER A 80 20.99 2.34 32.67
CA SER A 80 22.14 2.38 31.77
C SER A 80 21.85 3.26 30.55
N LEU A 81 22.86 4.03 30.13
CA LEU A 81 22.83 4.78 28.88
C LEU A 81 23.21 3.84 27.73
N ASP A 82 22.31 3.71 26.76
CA ASP A 82 22.54 2.85 25.60
C ASP A 82 23.22 3.59 24.45
N ALA A 83 23.54 2.85 23.38
CA ALA A 83 24.16 3.38 22.17
C ALA A 83 23.25 4.33 21.34
N ARG A 84 21.98 4.49 21.73
CA ARG A 84 21.02 5.44 21.13
C ARG A 84 20.89 6.72 21.96
N GLY A 85 21.62 6.81 23.08
CA GLY A 85 21.48 7.91 24.03
C GLY A 85 20.23 7.81 24.89
N GLU A 86 19.58 6.65 24.96
CA GLU A 86 18.40 6.40 25.78
C GLU A 86 18.82 5.84 27.15
N LEU A 87 18.13 6.26 28.21
CA LEU A 87 18.31 5.67 29.55
C LEU A 87 17.24 4.61 29.78
N ASN A 88 17.68 3.37 29.97
CA ASN A 88 16.82 2.24 30.28
C ASN A 88 17.14 1.73 31.69
N GLY A 89 16.13 1.60 32.54
CA GLY A 89 16.38 1.34 33.95
C GLY A 89 15.22 0.74 34.72
N GLU A 90 15.50 0.52 36.00
CA GLU A 90 14.58 0.02 36.99
C GLU A 90 14.39 1.06 38.10
N TRP A 91 13.19 1.13 38.63
CA TRP A 91 12.84 2.01 39.73
C TRP A 91 12.12 1.24 40.83
N SER A 92 12.26 1.70 42.06
CA SER A 92 11.61 1.16 43.24
C SER A 92 11.35 2.26 44.26
N THR A 93 10.44 2.01 45.19
CA THR A 93 10.14 2.90 46.32
C THR A 93 10.20 2.17 47.64
N SER A 94 10.43 2.89 48.74
CA SER A 94 10.44 2.31 50.09
C SER A 94 9.11 1.70 50.54
N ILE A 95 8.00 1.95 49.83
CA ILE A 95 6.67 1.39 50.10
C ILE A 95 6.34 0.16 49.22
N GLY A 96 7.30 -0.33 48.43
CA GLY A 96 7.19 -1.57 47.67
C GLY A 96 6.72 -1.42 46.22
N SER A 97 6.41 -0.21 45.75
CA SER A 97 6.16 0.04 44.32
C SER A 97 7.46 -0.05 43.53
N ALA A 98 7.43 -0.66 42.36
CA ALA A 98 8.61 -0.86 41.51
C ALA A 98 8.24 -1.13 40.04
N GLY A 99 9.24 -1.03 39.18
CA GLY A 99 9.13 -1.41 37.79
C GLY A 99 10.30 -0.92 36.93
N THR A 100 10.02 -0.65 35.66
CA THR A 100 11.03 -0.24 34.67
C THR A 100 10.70 1.12 34.09
N PHE A 101 11.70 1.78 33.50
CA PHE A 101 11.48 3.03 32.79
C PHE A 101 12.41 3.17 31.58
N ILE A 102 11.99 4.03 30.66
CA ILE A 102 12.76 4.47 29.51
C ILE A 102 12.68 5.99 29.42
N LEU A 103 13.82 6.66 29.23
CA LEU A 103 13.92 8.10 29.07
C LEU A 103 14.75 8.47 27.83
N PHE A 104 14.31 9.53 27.16
CA PHE A 104 14.91 10.09 25.96
C PHE A 104 15.44 11.51 26.26
N PRO A 105 16.60 11.89 25.72
CA PRO A 105 17.17 13.21 25.94
C PRO A 105 16.36 14.27 25.18
N HIS A 106 16.15 15.43 25.81
CA HIS A 106 15.34 16.54 25.31
C HIS A 106 16.04 17.90 25.42
N ASP A 107 17.30 17.91 25.84
CA ASP A 107 18.16 19.09 25.94
C ASP A 107 19.02 19.30 24.69
N GLN A 108 19.18 18.27 23.88
CA GLN A 108 19.79 18.35 22.57
C GLN A 108 18.67 18.58 21.55
N ALA A 109 18.86 19.55 20.64
CA ALA A 109 18.18 19.43 19.35
C ALA A 109 18.51 18.01 18.88
N GLN A 110 17.52 17.23 18.43
CA GLN A 110 17.84 16.08 17.62
C GLN A 110 18.57 16.66 16.41
N ASP A 111 19.89 16.77 16.50
CA ASP A 111 20.72 16.62 15.35
C ASP A 111 20.15 15.35 14.74
N ILE A 112 19.64 15.48 13.52
CA ILE A 112 19.57 14.34 12.63
C ILE A 112 21.05 13.99 12.48
N GLU A 113 21.62 13.31 13.48
CA GLU A 113 22.81 12.54 13.31
C GLU A 113 22.37 11.60 12.22
N ALA A 114 22.79 11.96 11.01
CA ALA A 114 23.05 11.04 9.94
C ALA A 114 24.05 10.04 10.54
N ASP A 115 23.55 9.15 11.39
CA ASP A 115 24.12 7.84 11.62
C ASP A 115 23.92 7.14 10.27
N SER A 116 24.77 7.53 9.31
CA SER A 116 24.81 7.11 7.91
C SER A 116 25.15 5.61 7.79
N GLY A 117 25.06 4.87 8.89
CA GLY A 117 25.17 3.41 8.97
C GLY A 117 23.88 2.70 9.40
N LYS A 118 22.84 3.39 9.93
CA LYS A 118 21.64 2.72 10.47
C LYS A 118 20.38 2.83 9.61
N PHE A 119 20.27 3.84 8.77
CA PHE A 119 19.17 3.97 7.81
C PHE A 119 19.75 3.90 6.40
N PRO A 120 19.13 3.16 5.47
CA PRO A 120 19.59 3.18 4.09
C PRO A 120 19.47 4.60 3.55
N ASP A 121 20.54 5.11 2.95
CA ASP A 121 20.60 6.45 2.33
C ASP A 121 19.51 6.65 1.26
N GLN A 122 18.98 5.54 0.71
CA GLN A 122 18.01 5.55 -0.37
C GLN A 122 16.95 4.46 -0.19
N LEU A 123 15.70 4.84 -0.44
CA LEU A 123 14.58 3.91 -0.56
C LEU A 123 14.43 3.50 -2.02
N HIS A 124 14.62 2.21 -2.31
CA HIS A 124 14.45 1.69 -3.67
C HIS A 124 13.00 1.26 -3.89
N THR A 125 12.41 1.66 -5.00
CA THR A 125 11.06 1.24 -5.41
C THR A 125 11.10 0.74 -6.84
N ALA A 126 10.61 -0.47 -7.07
CA ALA A 126 10.42 -1.01 -8.41
C ALA A 126 8.95 -1.35 -8.63
N ARG A 127 8.43 -1.01 -9.82
CA ARG A 127 7.04 -1.24 -10.20
C ARG A 127 6.97 -1.80 -11.61
N HIS A 128 6.03 -2.72 -11.83
CA HIS A 128 5.69 -3.21 -13.16
C HIS A 128 4.19 -3.21 -13.37
N GLN A 129 3.75 -2.63 -14.50
CA GLN A 129 2.36 -2.67 -14.93
C GLN A 129 2.16 -3.81 -15.91
N PHE A 130 1.18 -4.66 -15.60
CA PHE A 130 0.78 -5.80 -16.42
C PHE A 130 -0.33 -5.41 -17.38
N GLY A 131 -0.48 -6.23 -18.43
CA GLY A 131 -1.60 -6.18 -19.35
C GLY A 131 -2.93 -6.60 -18.70
N ALA A 132 -3.89 -7.06 -19.51
CA ALA A 132 -5.13 -7.58 -18.96
C ALA A 132 -4.88 -8.90 -18.22
N VAL A 133 -5.34 -9.05 -16.98
CA VAL A 133 -5.08 -10.23 -16.13
C VAL A 133 -6.36 -11.02 -15.91
N ALA A 134 -6.26 -12.35 -15.94
CA ALA A 134 -7.33 -13.23 -15.48
C ALA A 134 -6.81 -14.15 -14.38
N ILE A 135 -7.37 -14.01 -13.19
CA ILE A 135 -6.91 -14.70 -12.00
C ILE A 135 -8.09 -15.31 -11.24
N ASP A 136 -7.91 -16.52 -10.73
CA ASP A 136 -8.86 -17.19 -9.85
C ASP A 136 -8.37 -17.26 -8.40
N ARG A 137 -9.23 -17.69 -7.49
CA ARG A 137 -8.93 -17.80 -6.06
C ARG A 137 -7.70 -18.67 -5.76
N GLU A 138 -7.52 -19.77 -6.47
CA GLU A 138 -6.37 -20.68 -6.28
C GLU A 138 -5.07 -19.99 -6.68
N GLN A 139 -5.09 -19.26 -7.80
CA GLN A 139 -3.97 -18.46 -8.30
C GLN A 139 -3.68 -17.27 -7.37
N ILE A 140 -4.70 -16.59 -6.84
CA ILE A 140 -4.54 -15.53 -5.81
C ILE A 140 -3.85 -16.12 -4.57
N THR A 141 -4.32 -17.28 -4.11
CA THR A 141 -3.78 -17.95 -2.92
C THR A 141 -2.33 -18.39 -3.14
N THR A 142 -2.02 -18.89 -4.33
CA THR A 142 -0.67 -19.29 -4.72
C THR A 142 0.27 -18.08 -4.74
N LEU A 143 -0.13 -16.99 -5.40
CA LEU A 143 0.66 -15.76 -5.48
C LEU A 143 0.88 -15.14 -4.10
N ALA A 144 -0.17 -15.02 -3.28
CA ALA A 144 -0.06 -14.53 -1.92
C ALA A 144 0.81 -15.45 -1.04
N GLY A 145 0.75 -16.76 -1.25
CA GLY A 145 1.62 -17.73 -0.58
C GLY A 145 3.09 -17.60 -0.98
N GLU A 146 3.38 -17.30 -2.24
CA GLU A 146 4.74 -17.02 -2.70
C GLU A 146 5.31 -15.75 -2.08
N ILE A 147 4.48 -14.69 -1.95
CA ILE A 147 4.84 -13.46 -1.25
C ILE A 147 5.09 -13.77 0.24
N GLN A 148 4.17 -14.47 0.91
CA GLN A 148 4.28 -14.81 2.33
C GLN A 148 5.56 -15.58 2.67
N ARG A 149 6.13 -16.35 1.74
CA ARG A 149 7.40 -17.07 1.98
C ARG A 149 8.57 -16.12 2.22
N ASP A 150 8.54 -14.92 1.66
CA ASP A 150 9.62 -13.94 1.75
C ASP A 150 9.48 -13.03 3.00
N PHE A 151 8.31 -13.05 3.64
CA PHE A 151 7.97 -12.23 4.82
C PHE A 151 7.70 -13.13 6.04
N LYS A 152 8.62 -13.16 7.00
CA LYS A 152 8.57 -14.11 8.14
C LYS A 152 7.90 -13.53 9.37
N ARG A 153 7.95 -12.20 9.54
CA ARG A 153 7.43 -11.50 10.72
C ARG A 153 6.10 -10.80 10.48
N SER A 154 5.57 -10.89 9.25
CA SER A 154 4.35 -10.19 8.85
C SER A 154 3.49 -11.08 7.96
N GLN A 155 2.17 -10.90 8.05
CA GLN A 155 1.22 -11.68 7.27
C GLN A 155 0.74 -10.90 6.04
N VAL A 156 0.61 -11.59 4.91
CA VAL A 156 0.02 -11.02 3.70
C VAL A 156 -1.46 -10.73 3.95
N VAL A 157 -1.86 -9.50 3.68
CA VAL A 157 -3.25 -9.04 3.70
C VAL A 157 -3.80 -9.14 2.27
N VAL A 158 -4.93 -9.83 2.13
CA VAL A 158 -5.69 -9.93 0.89
C VAL A 158 -6.94 -9.06 1.04
N THR A 159 -7.03 -8.03 0.19
CA THR A 159 -8.20 -7.16 0.10
C THR A 159 -9.00 -7.51 -1.14
N VAL A 160 -10.30 -7.72 -0.96
CA VAL A 160 -11.26 -8.10 -1.99
C VAL A 160 -12.35 -7.03 -2.06
N VAL A 161 -12.59 -6.49 -3.25
CA VAL A 161 -13.72 -5.58 -3.49
C VAL A 161 -14.75 -6.29 -4.35
N ALA A 162 -15.86 -6.71 -3.74
CA ALA A 162 -16.95 -7.43 -4.39
C ALA A 162 -18.31 -6.90 -3.90
N GLY A 163 -18.60 -5.63 -4.20
CA GLY A 163 -19.74 -4.88 -3.65
C GLY A 163 -19.41 -4.19 -2.33
N THR A 164 -18.77 -4.91 -1.41
CA THR A 164 -18.12 -4.38 -0.20
C THR A 164 -16.62 -4.64 -0.25
N GLU A 165 -15.82 -3.77 0.36
CA GLU A 165 -14.38 -3.97 0.56
C GLU A 165 -14.13 -4.81 1.81
N GLN A 166 -13.40 -5.91 1.68
CA GLN A 166 -13.01 -6.79 2.79
C GLN A 166 -11.52 -7.07 2.76
N SER A 167 -10.80 -6.69 3.82
CA SER A 167 -9.38 -6.98 4.01
C SER A 167 -9.20 -8.06 5.07
N ARG A 168 -8.47 -9.12 4.76
CA ARG A 168 -8.23 -10.26 5.66
C ARG A 168 -6.80 -10.76 5.52
N PHE A 169 -6.27 -11.42 6.56
CA PHE A 169 -5.01 -12.12 6.41
C PHE A 169 -5.15 -13.32 5.46
N LEU A 170 -4.03 -13.72 4.84
CA LEU A 170 -3.99 -14.83 3.88
C LEU A 170 -4.52 -16.14 4.49
N SER A 171 -4.29 -16.40 5.78
CA SER A 171 -4.85 -17.55 6.48
C SER A 171 -6.37 -17.59 6.41
N ASP A 172 -7.00 -16.44 6.68
CA ASP A 172 -8.45 -16.30 6.77
C ASP A 172 -9.07 -16.23 5.38
N PHE A 173 -8.38 -15.59 4.43
CA PHE A 173 -8.79 -15.55 3.03
C PHE A 173 -8.97 -16.97 2.46
N LYS A 174 -8.07 -17.91 2.81
CA LYS A 174 -8.14 -19.30 2.33
C LYS A 174 -9.43 -20.00 2.72
N THR A 175 -9.94 -19.75 3.92
CA THR A 175 -11.13 -20.41 4.48
C THR A 175 -12.42 -19.60 4.29
N THR A 176 -12.33 -18.33 3.91
CA THR A 176 -13.50 -17.44 3.76
C THR A 176 -14.30 -17.79 2.50
N GLU A 177 -15.58 -18.09 2.64
CA GLU A 177 -16.49 -18.16 1.49
C GLU A 177 -16.97 -16.75 1.11
N PHE A 178 -16.98 -16.44 -0.19
CA PHE A 178 -17.50 -15.18 -0.70
C PHE A 178 -18.86 -15.42 -1.35
N ASN A 179 -19.84 -14.59 -1.01
CA ASN A 179 -21.16 -14.63 -1.64
C ASN A 179 -21.13 -14.19 -3.11
N ALA A 180 -20.06 -13.50 -3.53
CA ALA A 180 -19.88 -13.03 -4.89
C ALA A 180 -18.94 -13.94 -5.67
N ASP A 181 -19.33 -14.32 -6.90
CA ASP A 181 -18.50 -15.14 -7.78
C ASP A 181 -17.29 -14.38 -8.36
N ARG A 182 -17.36 -13.04 -8.40
CA ARG A 182 -16.34 -12.17 -8.97
C ARG A 182 -16.01 -11.00 -8.05
N ALA A 183 -14.75 -10.58 -8.10
CA ALA A 183 -14.29 -9.34 -7.50
C ALA A 183 -14.01 -8.29 -8.58
N ALA A 184 -14.22 -7.02 -8.24
CA ALA A 184 -13.79 -5.88 -9.04
C ALA A 184 -12.29 -5.61 -8.84
N ILE A 185 -11.80 -5.74 -7.61
CA ILE A 185 -10.41 -5.46 -7.23
C ILE A 185 -9.89 -6.54 -6.28
N ILE A 186 -8.64 -6.94 -6.48
CA ILE A 186 -7.85 -7.70 -5.52
C ILE A 186 -6.57 -6.94 -5.24
N ARG A 187 -6.25 -6.75 -3.97
CA ARG A 187 -4.97 -6.19 -3.51
C ARG A 187 -4.30 -7.15 -2.54
N LEU A 188 -3.07 -7.52 -2.83
CA LEU A 188 -2.17 -8.24 -1.94
C LEU A 188 -1.20 -7.23 -1.37
N PHE A 189 -1.07 -7.17 -0.06
CA PHE A 189 -0.20 -6.23 0.62
C PHE A 189 0.51 -6.90 1.78
N VAL A 190 1.81 -6.64 1.91
CA VAL A 190 2.58 -7.01 3.10
C VAL A 190 3.68 -5.99 3.33
N GLN A 191 3.94 -5.74 4.61
CA GLN A 191 4.98 -4.83 5.06
C GLN A 191 5.68 -5.45 6.27
N GLU A 192 7.01 -5.49 6.24
CA GLU A 192 7.85 -5.98 7.35
C GLU A 192 8.99 -4.99 7.61
N PRO A 193 9.27 -4.62 8.88
CA PRO A 193 10.41 -3.79 9.22
C PRO A 193 11.73 -4.52 8.92
N GLU A 194 12.61 -3.83 8.21
CA GLU A 194 13.99 -4.24 7.97
C GLU A 194 14.87 -3.74 9.13
N GLY A 195 16.02 -4.39 9.34
CA GLY A 195 16.94 -4.07 10.45
C GLY A 195 17.43 -2.61 10.46
N ASN A 196 17.33 -1.94 9.31
CA ASN A 196 17.83 -0.59 9.07
C ASN A 196 16.71 0.47 9.17
N GLY A 197 15.60 0.17 9.86
CA GLY A 197 14.49 1.10 10.09
C GLY A 197 13.61 1.41 8.87
N VAL A 198 13.95 0.93 7.68
CA VAL A 198 13.09 0.99 6.49
C VAL A 198 12.21 -0.25 6.40
N ASN A 199 10.99 -0.08 5.92
CA ASN A 199 10.08 -1.21 5.74
C ASN A 199 10.24 -1.80 4.34
N ARG A 200 10.35 -3.13 4.28
CA ARG A 200 10.16 -3.88 3.04
C ARG A 200 8.67 -3.99 2.77
N VAL A 201 8.25 -3.63 1.57
CA VAL A 201 6.85 -3.60 1.15
C VAL A 201 6.71 -4.35 -0.16
N VAL A 202 5.69 -5.20 -0.24
CA VAL A 202 5.21 -5.77 -1.51
C VAL A 202 3.74 -5.47 -1.65
N GLN A 203 3.36 -4.94 -2.82
CA GLN A 203 1.99 -4.71 -3.20
C GLN A 203 1.72 -5.28 -4.59
N VAL A 204 0.65 -6.06 -4.71
CA VAL A 204 0.11 -6.47 -6.00
C VAL A 204 -1.34 -6.05 -6.06
N GLU A 205 -1.74 -5.39 -7.14
CA GLU A 205 -3.12 -4.95 -7.35
C GLU A 205 -3.60 -5.38 -8.72
N PHE A 206 -4.79 -5.98 -8.76
CA PHE A 206 -5.53 -6.29 -9.98
C PHE A 206 -6.87 -5.58 -9.93
N GLY A 207 -7.20 -4.84 -10.99
CA GLY A 207 -8.41 -4.03 -11.01
C GLY A 207 -8.82 -3.56 -12.41
N PRO A 208 -9.89 -2.77 -12.52
CA PRO A 208 -10.47 -2.36 -13.80
C PRO A 208 -9.58 -1.39 -14.59
N GLN A 209 -8.68 -0.66 -13.94
CA GLN A 209 -7.83 0.35 -14.58
C GLN A 209 -6.35 -0.06 -14.64
N VAL A 210 -5.86 -0.70 -13.58
CA VAL A 210 -4.44 -1.04 -13.44
C VAL A 210 -4.29 -2.45 -12.90
N ASN A 211 -3.32 -3.15 -13.45
CA ASN A 211 -2.77 -4.39 -12.92
C ASN A 211 -1.30 -4.09 -12.65
N THR A 212 -0.87 -4.11 -11.40
CA THR A 212 0.49 -3.70 -11.02
C THR A 212 1.07 -4.60 -9.94
N ALA A 213 2.37 -4.81 -9.98
CA ALA A 213 3.16 -5.29 -8.87
C ALA A 213 4.21 -4.25 -8.50
N MET A 214 4.47 -4.11 -7.22
CA MET A 214 5.44 -3.18 -6.66
C MET A 214 6.18 -3.86 -5.51
N SER A 215 7.49 -3.62 -5.45
CA SER A 215 8.35 -3.92 -4.32
C SER A 215 9.10 -2.65 -3.90
N GLN A 216 9.33 -2.50 -2.61
CA GLN A 216 10.05 -1.36 -2.04
C GLN A 216 10.84 -1.82 -0.81
N GLY A 217 12.05 -1.30 -0.62
CA GLY A 217 12.92 -1.67 0.50
C GLY A 217 14.25 -0.91 0.49
N GLY A 218 15.11 -1.19 1.48
CA GLY A 218 16.42 -0.56 1.59
C GLY A 218 17.47 -1.13 0.63
N GLU A 219 17.31 -2.38 0.17
CA GLU A 219 18.25 -3.04 -0.75
C GLU A 219 17.70 -3.12 -2.19
N GLU A 220 18.38 -2.48 -3.16
CA GLU A 220 17.98 -2.51 -4.58
C GLU A 220 17.90 -3.93 -5.15
N SER A 221 18.86 -4.79 -4.81
CA SER A 221 18.94 -6.18 -5.29
C SER A 221 17.72 -6.99 -4.86
N TRP A 222 17.27 -6.84 -3.61
CA TRP A 222 16.06 -7.46 -3.10
C TRP A 222 14.81 -6.89 -3.76
N VAL A 223 14.75 -5.57 -3.95
CA VAL A 223 13.62 -4.90 -4.61
C VAL A 223 13.44 -5.40 -6.04
N LEU A 224 14.51 -5.39 -6.85
CA LEU A 224 14.47 -5.88 -8.23
C LEU A 224 14.22 -7.39 -8.30
N GLY A 225 14.87 -8.18 -7.44
CA GLY A 225 14.69 -9.63 -7.39
C GLY A 225 13.24 -10.03 -7.07
N THR A 226 12.64 -9.37 -6.08
CA THR A 226 11.24 -9.55 -5.71
C THR A 226 10.31 -9.19 -6.87
N LEU A 227 10.55 -8.06 -7.55
CA LEU A 227 9.73 -7.67 -8.69
C LEU A 227 9.83 -8.68 -9.86
N GLU A 228 11.03 -9.17 -10.18
CA GLU A 228 11.21 -10.18 -11.23
C GLU A 228 10.53 -11.52 -10.87
N LYS A 229 10.57 -11.91 -9.59
CA LYS A 229 9.80 -13.08 -9.10
C LYS A 229 8.31 -12.88 -9.31
N LEU A 230 7.76 -11.72 -8.90
CA LEU A 230 6.36 -11.37 -9.12
C LEU A 230 6.00 -11.35 -10.62
N LYS A 231 6.86 -10.80 -11.47
CA LYS A 231 6.67 -10.81 -12.92
C LYS A 231 6.56 -12.23 -13.46
N ARG A 232 7.43 -13.15 -13.04
CA ARG A 232 7.38 -14.55 -13.49
C ARG A 232 6.09 -15.25 -13.05
N SER A 233 5.59 -14.97 -11.84
CA SER A 233 4.35 -15.56 -11.34
C SER A 233 3.09 -14.97 -11.98
N ILE A 234 3.10 -13.67 -12.32
CA ILE A 234 1.92 -12.97 -12.86
C ILE A 234 1.84 -13.05 -14.39
N ARG A 235 2.97 -13.12 -15.10
CA ARG A 235 2.98 -13.12 -16.58
C ARG A 235 2.15 -14.24 -17.24
N PRO A 236 2.09 -15.48 -16.71
CA PRO A 236 1.19 -16.52 -17.23
C PRO A 236 -0.30 -16.20 -17.05
N LEU A 237 -0.63 -15.26 -16.15
CA LEU A 237 -2.00 -14.81 -15.87
C LEU A 237 -2.43 -13.67 -16.82
N GLU A 238 -1.50 -13.09 -17.58
CA GLU A 238 -1.82 -12.10 -18.59
C GLU A 238 -2.54 -12.73 -19.79
N ARG A 239 -3.56 -12.03 -20.28
CA ARG A 239 -4.23 -12.34 -21.55
C ARG A 239 -3.41 -11.73 -22.70
N THR A 240 -2.57 -12.55 -23.32
CA THR A 240 -1.66 -12.18 -24.42
C THR A 240 -2.32 -11.36 -25.54
N TYR A 241 -3.58 -11.67 -25.88
CA TYR A 241 -4.29 -11.02 -26.99
C TYR A 241 -4.68 -9.56 -26.70
N THR A 242 -5.12 -9.24 -25.49
CA THR A 242 -5.54 -7.89 -25.09
C THR A 242 -4.33 -6.94 -24.94
N THR A 243 -3.17 -7.48 -24.56
CA THR A 243 -1.94 -6.72 -24.36
C THR A 243 -1.24 -6.35 -25.67
N ASN A 244 -1.24 -7.24 -26.67
CA ASN A 244 -0.60 -6.97 -27.97
C ASN A 244 -1.33 -5.90 -28.79
N PHE A 245 -2.67 -5.85 -28.71
CA PHE A 245 -3.46 -4.81 -29.37
C PHE A 245 -3.16 -3.40 -28.81
N LYS A 246 -2.93 -3.28 -27.49
CA LYS A 246 -2.49 -2.02 -26.86
C LYS A 246 -1.06 -1.63 -27.23
N LYS A 247 -0.14 -2.60 -27.38
CA LYS A 247 1.28 -2.35 -27.69
C LYS A 247 1.51 -1.73 -29.07
N MET A 248 0.62 -1.95 -30.03
CA MET A 248 0.74 -1.40 -31.38
C MET A 248 0.44 0.12 -31.44
N GLY A 249 -0.06 0.74 -30.36
CA GLY A 249 -0.36 2.17 -30.31
C GLY A 249 -1.52 2.63 -31.21
N PHE A 250 -1.96 1.77 -32.14
CA PHE A 250 -3.05 1.97 -33.08
C PHE A 250 -4.20 1.00 -32.81
N GLY A 251 -5.23 1.47 -32.13
CA GLY A 251 -6.50 0.78 -31.96
C GLY A 251 -7.39 0.90 -33.20
N ILE A 252 -8.33 -0.03 -33.34
CA ILE A 252 -9.33 -0.06 -34.42
C ILE A 252 -10.12 1.25 -34.48
N ASN A 253 -10.37 1.88 -33.33
CA ASN A 253 -11.04 3.17 -33.26
C ASN A 253 -10.24 4.28 -33.98
N GLN A 254 -8.91 4.26 -33.89
CA GLN A 254 -8.06 5.23 -34.58
C GLN A 254 -8.01 4.93 -36.09
N LEU A 255 -7.98 3.66 -36.48
CA LEU A 255 -8.07 3.27 -37.91
C LEU A 255 -9.41 3.69 -38.52
N LEU A 256 -10.53 3.48 -37.81
CA LEU A 256 -11.85 3.93 -38.23
C LEU A 256 -11.90 5.45 -38.39
N PHE A 257 -11.35 6.18 -37.42
CA PHE A 257 -11.34 7.65 -37.45
C PHE A 257 -10.48 8.20 -38.59
N ILE A 258 -9.27 7.67 -38.79
CA ILE A 258 -8.41 8.05 -39.92
C ILE A 258 -9.08 7.69 -41.26
N GLY A 259 -9.65 6.49 -41.37
CA GLY A 259 -10.39 6.07 -42.56
C GLY A 259 -11.53 7.03 -42.89
N ALA A 260 -12.29 7.48 -41.89
CA ALA A 260 -13.34 8.48 -42.06
C ALA A 260 -12.78 9.81 -42.58
N ILE A 261 -11.67 10.31 -42.01
CA ILE A 261 -11.01 11.55 -42.46
C ILE A 261 -10.56 11.45 -43.91
N VAL A 262 -9.95 10.33 -44.30
CA VAL A 262 -9.50 10.09 -45.68
C VAL A 262 -10.69 10.02 -46.64
N PHE A 263 -11.85 9.55 -46.17
CA PHE A 263 -13.05 9.41 -46.98
C PHE A 263 -13.86 10.71 -47.12
N LEU A 264 -13.74 11.66 -46.19
CA LEU A 264 -14.47 12.94 -46.19
C LEU A 264 -14.47 13.70 -47.53
N PRO A 265 -13.33 13.82 -48.26
CA PRO A 265 -13.29 14.58 -49.51
C PRO A 265 -14.15 13.98 -50.62
N SER A 266 -14.47 12.67 -50.54
CA SER A 266 -15.29 12.00 -51.55
C SER A 266 -16.78 12.36 -51.47
N LEU A 267 -17.22 12.99 -50.37
CA LEU A 267 -18.60 13.38 -50.15
C LEU A 267 -18.84 14.82 -50.64
N GLY A 268 -19.87 15.00 -51.47
CA GLY A 268 -20.17 16.28 -52.13
C GLY A 268 -20.85 17.31 -51.23
N SER A 269 -21.64 16.89 -50.24
CA SER A 269 -22.37 17.80 -49.35
C SER A 269 -21.75 17.93 -47.96
N PHE A 270 -21.91 19.09 -47.33
CA PHE A 270 -21.48 19.31 -45.94
C PHE A 270 -22.28 18.44 -44.95
N LEU A 271 -23.55 18.18 -45.26
CA LEU A 271 -24.42 17.37 -44.41
C LEU A 271 -23.94 15.91 -44.39
N ASP A 272 -23.60 15.32 -45.54
CA ASP A 272 -23.12 13.93 -45.62
C ASP A 272 -21.80 13.74 -44.87
N ARG A 273 -20.90 14.73 -44.97
CA ARG A 273 -19.64 14.76 -44.21
C ARG A 273 -19.90 14.78 -42.70
N THR A 274 -20.87 15.58 -42.26
CA THR A 274 -21.27 15.67 -40.86
C THR A 274 -21.87 14.35 -40.38
N ILE A 275 -22.78 13.75 -41.17
CA ILE A 275 -23.40 12.45 -40.86
C ILE A 275 -22.35 11.35 -40.75
N LEU A 276 -21.37 11.29 -41.67
CA LEU A 276 -20.28 10.33 -41.61
C LEU A 276 -19.50 10.46 -40.30
N MET A 277 -19.08 11.67 -39.93
CA MET A 277 -18.27 11.89 -38.73
C MET A 277 -19.04 11.55 -37.45
N VAL A 278 -20.30 11.99 -37.34
CA VAL A 278 -21.14 11.66 -36.19
C VAL A 278 -21.39 10.16 -36.10
N GLY A 279 -21.65 9.51 -37.24
CA GLY A 279 -21.87 8.05 -37.30
C GLY A 279 -20.63 7.26 -36.90
N VAL A 280 -19.45 7.64 -37.39
CA VAL A 280 -18.18 6.99 -37.02
C VAL A 280 -17.87 7.19 -35.54
N LEU A 281 -18.09 8.39 -35.00
CA LEU A 281 -17.94 8.64 -33.55
C LEU A 281 -18.93 7.82 -32.72
N ALA A 282 -20.18 7.67 -33.16
CA ALA A 282 -21.17 6.82 -32.51
C ALA A 282 -20.76 5.33 -32.53
N ILE A 283 -20.21 4.85 -33.64
CA ILE A 283 -19.65 3.48 -33.74
C ILE A 283 -18.49 3.32 -32.77
N ILE A 284 -17.53 4.25 -32.75
CA ILE A 284 -16.39 4.22 -31.83
C ILE A 284 -16.87 4.20 -30.37
N TYR A 285 -17.83 5.06 -30.03
CA TYR A 285 -18.43 5.09 -28.70
C TYR A 285 -19.09 3.76 -28.34
N GLY A 286 -19.87 3.18 -29.26
CA GLY A 286 -20.50 1.87 -29.10
C GLY A 286 -19.48 0.74 -28.87
N VAL A 287 -18.38 0.74 -29.63
CA VAL A 287 -17.27 -0.22 -29.47
C VAL A 287 -16.62 -0.07 -28.10
N ILE A 288 -16.33 1.16 -27.65
CA ILE A 288 -15.75 1.42 -26.33
C ILE A 288 -16.69 0.96 -25.22
N TRP A 289 -17.97 1.31 -25.32
CA TRP A 289 -19.00 0.90 -24.37
C TRP A 289 -19.09 -0.63 -24.26
N LEU A 290 -19.11 -1.31 -25.41
CA LEU A 290 -19.21 -2.76 -25.48
C LEU A 290 -17.94 -3.45 -24.96
N HIS A 291 -16.77 -2.94 -25.32
CA HIS A 291 -15.49 -3.44 -24.80
C HIS A 291 -15.44 -3.30 -23.26
N ASN A 292 -15.83 -2.15 -22.72
CA ASN A 292 -15.85 -1.94 -21.27
C ASN A 292 -16.87 -2.84 -20.55
N ARG A 293 -18.01 -3.14 -21.20
CA ARG A 293 -19.06 -3.99 -20.63
C ARG A 293 -18.68 -5.47 -20.59
N TYR A 294 -17.97 -5.96 -21.61
CA TYR A 294 -17.75 -7.40 -21.81
C TYR A 294 -16.29 -7.86 -21.64
N LEU A 295 -15.31 -6.94 -21.69
CA LEU A 295 -13.87 -7.24 -21.65
C LEU A 295 -13.18 -6.46 -20.51
N PRO A 296 -13.43 -6.82 -19.24
CA PRO A 296 -12.80 -6.14 -18.11
C PRO A 296 -11.28 -6.34 -18.13
N PHE A 297 -10.54 -5.29 -17.79
CA PHE A 297 -9.07 -5.28 -17.76
C PHE A 297 -8.49 -6.23 -16.70
N ALA A 298 -9.26 -6.52 -15.65
CA ALA A 298 -9.01 -7.62 -14.72
C ALA A 298 -10.25 -8.51 -14.63
N ALA A 299 -10.08 -9.81 -14.82
CA ALA A 299 -11.12 -10.81 -14.58
C ALA A 299 -10.75 -11.63 -13.34
N ILE A 300 -11.39 -11.31 -12.22
CA ILE A 300 -11.08 -11.89 -10.92
C ILE A 300 -12.21 -12.81 -10.49
N TYR A 301 -11.93 -14.10 -10.37
CA TYR A 301 -12.89 -15.14 -9.99
C TYR A 301 -12.65 -15.56 -8.53
N LEU A 302 -13.65 -15.34 -7.67
CA LEU A 302 -13.63 -15.78 -6.27
C LEU A 302 -14.19 -17.20 -6.12
N GLY A 303 -15.10 -17.60 -7.03
CA GLY A 303 -15.65 -18.95 -7.16
C GLY A 303 -14.93 -19.81 -8.20
N GLN A 304 -15.63 -20.81 -8.75
CA GLN A 304 -15.06 -21.69 -9.78
C GLN A 304 -14.83 -20.93 -11.09
N LYS A 305 -13.60 -21.04 -11.62
CA LYS A 305 -13.26 -20.51 -12.94
C LYS A 305 -14.04 -21.26 -14.01
N PRO A 306 -14.64 -20.57 -14.99
CA PRO A 306 -15.21 -21.22 -16.16
C PRO A 306 -14.13 -22.05 -16.86
N LYS A 307 -14.32 -23.38 -16.93
CA LYS A 307 -13.30 -24.34 -17.40
C LYS A 307 -13.31 -24.52 -18.93
N GLY A 308 -14.28 -23.96 -19.64
CA GLY A 308 -14.43 -24.15 -21.08
C GLY A 308 -13.38 -23.41 -21.93
N ILE A 309 -12.82 -24.08 -22.94
CA ILE A 309 -11.97 -23.47 -23.98
C ILE A 309 -12.73 -22.34 -24.70
N LEU A 310 -14.04 -22.53 -24.90
CA LEU A 310 -14.95 -21.55 -25.50
C LEU A 310 -15.04 -20.26 -24.67
N GLU A 311 -15.09 -20.36 -23.34
CA GLU A 311 -15.18 -19.21 -22.44
C GLU A 311 -13.83 -18.49 -22.25
N ARG A 312 -12.71 -19.20 -22.44
CA ARG A 312 -11.36 -18.61 -22.48
C ARG A 312 -11.11 -17.82 -23.77
N LEU A 313 -11.66 -18.27 -24.89
CA LEU A 313 -11.53 -17.63 -26.19
C LEU A 313 -12.65 -16.61 -26.48
N ALA A 314 -13.76 -16.66 -25.73
CA ALA A 314 -14.88 -15.73 -25.88
C ALA A 314 -14.45 -14.26 -25.85
N PRO A 315 -13.56 -13.80 -24.94
CA PRO A 315 -13.11 -12.41 -24.92
C PRO A 315 -12.43 -11.98 -26.24
N SER A 316 -11.58 -12.84 -26.81
CA SER A 316 -10.90 -12.57 -28.08
C SER A 316 -11.84 -12.63 -29.28
N VAL A 317 -12.76 -13.60 -29.32
CA VAL A 317 -13.75 -13.74 -30.40
C VAL A 317 -14.72 -12.56 -30.37
N ILE A 318 -15.17 -12.14 -29.19
CA ILE A 318 -16.02 -10.97 -29.00
C ILE A 318 -15.27 -9.71 -29.46
N SER A 319 -14.01 -9.50 -29.05
CA SER A 319 -13.24 -8.34 -29.50
C SER A 319 -13.08 -8.28 -31.03
N TRP A 320 -12.82 -9.42 -31.68
CA TRP A 320 -12.70 -9.49 -33.13
C TRP A 320 -14.05 -9.28 -33.83
N LEU A 321 -15.12 -9.85 -33.30
CA LEU A 321 -16.47 -9.67 -33.85
C LEU A 321 -16.93 -8.22 -33.73
N ILE A 322 -16.63 -7.53 -32.62
CA ILE A 322 -16.88 -6.09 -32.44
C ILE A 322 -16.09 -5.28 -33.47
N ALA A 323 -14.83 -5.62 -33.69
CA ALA A 323 -13.99 -4.95 -34.68
C ALA A 323 -14.54 -5.08 -36.11
N VAL A 324 -14.87 -6.31 -36.51
CA VAL A 324 -15.38 -6.62 -37.85
C VAL A 324 -16.74 -5.97 -38.08
N THR A 325 -17.65 -6.04 -37.09
CA THR A 325 -18.97 -5.40 -37.17
C THR A 325 -18.87 -3.89 -37.25
N ALA A 326 -17.97 -3.26 -36.49
CA ALA A 326 -17.72 -1.82 -36.56
C ALA A 326 -17.15 -1.39 -37.93
N GLY A 327 -16.20 -2.16 -38.48
CA GLY A 327 -15.64 -1.91 -39.80
C GLY A 327 -16.69 -2.05 -40.90
N LEU A 328 -17.52 -3.10 -40.85
CA LEU A 328 -18.62 -3.30 -41.79
C LEU A 328 -19.66 -2.18 -41.70
N ALA A 329 -20.06 -1.79 -40.48
CA ALA A 329 -21.01 -0.71 -40.27
C ALA A 329 -20.49 0.63 -40.83
N ALA A 330 -19.22 0.96 -40.57
CA ALA A 330 -18.61 2.19 -41.10
C ALA A 330 -18.51 2.16 -42.64
N THR A 331 -18.17 1.00 -43.22
CA THR A 331 -18.10 0.83 -44.67
C THR A 331 -19.48 0.97 -45.32
N LEU A 332 -20.52 0.35 -44.73
CA LEU A 332 -21.90 0.45 -45.20
C LEU A 332 -22.42 1.89 -45.11
N LEU A 333 -22.09 2.61 -44.02
CA LEU A 333 -22.43 4.02 -43.87
C LEU A 333 -21.78 4.87 -44.97
N GLY A 334 -20.49 4.67 -45.24
CA GLY A 334 -19.78 5.37 -46.32
C GLY A 334 -20.36 5.08 -47.70
N ALA A 335 -20.68 3.82 -47.99
CA ALA A 335 -21.29 3.41 -49.25
C ALA A 335 -22.71 3.98 -49.44
N TYR A 336 -23.52 4.01 -48.38
CA TYR A 336 -24.84 4.66 -48.40
C TYR A 336 -24.73 6.16 -48.72
N LEU A 337 -23.81 6.87 -48.07
CA LEU A 337 -23.61 8.31 -48.29
C LEU A 337 -23.02 8.65 -49.67
N GLN A 338 -22.33 7.71 -50.31
CA GLN A 338 -21.89 7.85 -51.71
C GLN A 338 -22.99 7.53 -52.73
N GLY A 339 -24.18 7.09 -52.28
CA GLY A 339 -25.27 6.70 -53.17
C GLY A 339 -25.05 5.35 -53.88
N LEU A 340 -24.13 4.50 -53.39
CA LEU A 340 -23.90 3.16 -53.93
C LEU A 340 -25.05 2.18 -53.61
N PHE A 341 -25.90 2.52 -52.64
CA PHE A 341 -27.17 1.84 -52.40
C PHE A 341 -28.31 2.71 -52.90
N PRO A 342 -29.13 2.26 -53.87
CA PRO A 342 -30.38 2.93 -54.17
C PRO A 342 -31.21 2.90 -52.89
N ALA A 343 -31.64 4.07 -52.42
CA ALA A 343 -32.61 4.15 -51.34
C ALA A 343 -33.76 3.18 -51.66
N LEU A 344 -34.12 2.32 -50.71
CA LEU A 344 -35.46 1.74 -50.71
C LEU A 344 -36.41 2.94 -50.72
N SER A 345 -36.90 3.27 -51.91
CA SER A 345 -37.87 4.33 -52.15
C SER A 345 -39.18 3.91 -51.49
N ILE A 346 -39.29 4.17 -50.19
CA ILE A 346 -40.58 4.14 -49.51
C ILE A 346 -41.22 5.50 -49.77
N GLY A 347 -42.18 5.50 -50.69
CA GLY A 347 -43.21 6.54 -50.82
C GLY A 347 -42.92 7.62 -51.86
N GLN A 348 -43.43 7.42 -53.07
CA GLN A 348 -44.18 8.49 -53.75
C GLN A 348 -45.62 8.46 -53.23
#